data_AF-A0A2V8YMB7-F1
#
_entry.id   AF-A0A2V8YMB7-F1
#
_cell.length_a   1.000
_cell.length_b   1.000
_cell.length_c   1.000
_cell.angle_alpha   90.00
_cell.angle_beta   90.00
_cell.angle_gamma   90.00
#
_symmetry.space_group_name_H-M   'P 1'
#
loop_
_entity.id
_entity.type
_entity.pdbx_description
1 polymer ?
#
loop_
_entity_poly.entity_id
_entity_poly.type
_entity_poly.pdbx_seq_one_letter_code
_entity_poly.pdbx_strand_id
1 'polypeptide(L)'
;MQIFWPLSPGTIVGFSPTSYLHPQTVRHLRMEIDRKDKTLANSPVPSKNVPTMSWRWFSYLLAVAAVALLSTLTGFFAARFQGAFRNWLKIHPVVAADSHQAAPALASTPQLHAKDSDVEAIAHLAPQQQAEHLLELAIKQPDLSLSLIHRNLTSWRGRLEDSDRLFRLVLQALNSEDPRVRVAAVEIDLAANNLAKSPGSVEKLQRQIQSGTEERFMALWRLGALGNRGVEPTEAFHTLKLYAHHRNQEMRFWAVEGLAMLGNDKAIDELLDLLAHDRAAQIRQRAANGLSQSGLLTGEQRLTAVPQLLNFLDDDSLDATTQNLVYTALEAITGASFGKNAGAWRDWWAHHDSREKHSSHHHLGLALA
;
A
#
# COMPACT_ATOMS: atom_id res chain seq x y z
N MET A 1 47.68 15.97 -5.69
CA MET A 1 47.83 16.15 -7.15
C MET A 1 46.50 15.74 -7.77
N GLN A 2 45.58 16.66 -8.12
CA GLN A 2 45.61 17.65 -9.21
C GLN A 2 45.87 16.98 -10.59
N ILE A 3 45.17 17.23 -11.70
CA ILE A 3 44.21 18.30 -12.09
C ILE A 3 43.64 17.96 -13.51
N PHE A 4 42.33 18.24 -13.73
CA PHE A 4 41.64 18.94 -14.86
C PHE A 4 41.94 18.59 -16.35
N TRP A 5 40.98 18.31 -17.28
CA TRP A 5 39.74 18.98 -17.82
C TRP A 5 39.98 19.52 -19.29
N PRO A 6 39.04 20.22 -19.98
CA PRO A 6 38.01 19.78 -20.96
C PRO A 6 38.26 20.25 -22.41
N LEU A 7 37.39 19.89 -23.37
CA LEU A 7 37.05 20.78 -24.50
C LEU A 7 35.56 20.67 -24.92
N SER A 8 34.88 21.82 -24.96
CA SER A 8 33.64 22.09 -25.72
C SER A 8 33.97 22.41 -27.19
N PRO A 9 32.96 22.46 -28.08
CA PRO A 9 33.01 23.44 -29.17
C PRO A 9 31.71 24.23 -29.33
N GLY A 10 31.88 25.52 -29.63
CA GLY A 10 30.83 26.43 -30.08
C GLY A 10 31.02 26.86 -31.54
N THR A 11 29.93 27.43 -32.06
CA THR A 11 29.81 28.46 -33.11
C THR A 11 29.95 28.06 -34.59
N ILE A 12 28.82 28.23 -35.29
CA ILE A 12 28.64 28.25 -36.75
C ILE A 12 28.81 29.70 -37.25
N VAL A 13 29.59 29.90 -38.30
CA VAL A 13 29.62 31.14 -39.11
C VAL A 13 29.27 30.76 -40.54
N GLY A 14 28.27 31.42 -41.12
CA GLY A 14 27.86 31.26 -42.52
C GLY A 14 28.54 32.25 -43.47
N PHE A 15 28.45 32.01 -44.78
CA PHE A 15 28.36 33.05 -45.82
C PHE A 15 27.91 32.43 -47.17
N SER A 16 27.27 33.29 -47.97
CA SER A 16 26.41 33.04 -49.14
C SER A 16 27.15 33.08 -50.51
N PRO A 17 26.47 32.94 -51.67
CA PRO A 17 26.98 32.28 -52.89
C PRO A 17 27.46 33.22 -54.03
N THR A 18 27.89 32.58 -55.13
CA THR A 18 28.08 33.04 -56.53
C THR A 18 29.48 33.49 -56.98
N SER A 19 30.13 32.63 -57.77
CA SER A 19 31.13 33.00 -58.79
C SER A 19 31.03 32.05 -59.97
N TYR A 20 30.61 32.57 -61.12
CA TYR A 20 30.56 31.90 -62.42
C TYR A 20 31.97 31.71 -62.99
N LEU A 21 32.29 30.52 -63.50
CA LEU A 21 33.56 30.23 -64.20
C LEU A 21 33.40 30.26 -65.73
N HIS A 22 34.43 30.77 -66.40
CA HIS A 22 34.52 31.14 -67.82
C HIS A 22 34.49 29.90 -68.78
N PRO A 23 33.82 29.97 -69.96
CA PRO A 23 33.59 28.82 -70.85
C PRO A 23 34.79 28.02 -71.38
N GLN A 24 36.03 28.48 -71.26
CA GLN A 24 37.19 27.72 -71.73
C GLN A 24 37.75 26.73 -70.67
N THR A 25 37.51 26.99 -69.38
CA THR A 25 37.89 26.07 -68.29
C THR A 25 36.99 24.83 -68.25
N VAL A 26 35.74 24.95 -68.72
CA VAL A 26 34.75 23.86 -68.78
C VAL A 26 35.09 22.81 -69.85
N ARG A 27 35.74 23.19 -70.97
CA ARG A 27 36.14 22.25 -72.04
C ARG A 27 37.35 21.39 -71.68
N HIS A 28 38.30 21.92 -70.90
CA HIS A 28 39.45 21.13 -70.41
C HIS A 28 39.05 20.13 -69.32
N LEU A 29 38.16 20.53 -68.38
CA LEU A 29 37.63 19.62 -67.36
C LEU A 29 36.76 18.50 -67.94
N ARG A 30 36.05 18.73 -69.06
CA ARG A 30 35.19 17.70 -69.67
C ARG A 30 35.95 16.60 -70.42
N MET A 31 37.14 16.86 -70.95
CA MET A 31 37.99 15.83 -71.58
C MET A 31 38.74 14.97 -70.55
N GLU A 32 38.99 15.51 -69.34
CA GLU A 32 39.68 14.78 -68.27
C GLU A 32 38.73 13.88 -67.44
N ILE A 33 37.43 14.21 -67.42
CA ILE A 33 36.37 13.37 -66.83
C ILE A 33 36.08 12.15 -67.72
N ASP A 34 35.98 12.31 -69.05
CA ASP A 34 35.67 11.19 -69.97
C ASP A 34 36.82 10.16 -70.09
N ARG A 35 38.06 10.57 -69.80
CA ARG A 35 39.25 9.69 -69.75
C ARG A 35 39.38 8.93 -68.42
N LYS A 36 38.79 9.43 -67.33
CA LYS A 36 38.71 8.72 -66.04
C LYS A 36 37.51 7.77 -65.93
N ASP A 37 36.41 8.06 -66.64
CA ASP A 37 35.24 7.16 -66.65
C ASP A 37 35.48 5.85 -67.41
N LYS A 38 36.35 5.84 -68.43
CA LYS A 38 36.71 4.61 -69.17
C LYS A 38 37.72 3.70 -68.47
N THR A 39 38.41 4.17 -67.43
CA THR A 39 39.39 3.38 -66.66
C THR A 39 38.86 2.85 -65.32
N LEU A 40 37.65 3.25 -64.90
CA LEU A 40 36.93 2.67 -63.75
C LEU A 40 35.89 1.60 -64.14
N ALA A 41 35.63 1.39 -65.44
CA ALA A 41 34.66 0.42 -65.94
C ALA A 41 35.13 -1.05 -65.93
N ASN A 42 36.36 -1.35 -65.50
CA ASN A 42 36.90 -2.71 -65.44
C ASN A 42 37.69 -2.97 -64.14
N SER A 43 36.99 -2.92 -63.00
CA SER A 43 37.48 -3.46 -61.73
C SER A 43 36.34 -4.12 -60.97
N PRO A 44 36.50 -5.37 -60.49
CA PRO A 44 35.45 -6.08 -59.77
C PRO A 44 35.19 -5.39 -58.43
N VAL A 45 33.95 -4.95 -58.21
CA VAL A 45 33.49 -4.37 -56.95
C VAL A 45 33.35 -5.49 -55.91
N PRO A 46 34.04 -5.44 -54.75
CA PRO A 46 33.79 -6.38 -53.67
C PRO A 46 32.43 -6.05 -53.03
N SER A 47 31.58 -7.06 -52.89
CA SER A 47 30.30 -6.97 -52.20
C SER A 47 30.50 -6.56 -50.74
N LYS A 48 30.29 -5.27 -50.45
CA LYS A 48 30.07 -4.83 -49.07
C LYS A 48 28.67 -5.24 -48.66
N ASN A 49 28.54 -6.48 -48.19
CA ASN A 49 27.41 -6.89 -47.36
C ASN A 49 27.48 -6.09 -46.04
N VAL A 50 26.95 -4.87 -46.05
CA VAL A 50 26.55 -4.20 -44.81
C VAL A 50 25.23 -4.86 -44.43
N PRO A 51 25.13 -5.61 -43.31
CA PRO A 51 23.85 -6.13 -42.89
C PRO A 51 23.00 -4.94 -42.50
N THR A 52 22.08 -4.53 -43.37
CA THR A 52 20.99 -3.65 -42.99
C THR A 52 20.13 -4.47 -42.03
N MET A 53 20.31 -4.23 -40.74
CA MET A 53 19.45 -4.82 -39.72
C MET A 53 18.02 -4.39 -40.04
N SER A 54 17.23 -5.30 -40.61
CA SER A 54 15.92 -4.94 -41.12
C SER A 54 15.07 -4.38 -39.98
N TRP A 55 14.19 -3.42 -40.27
CA TRP A 55 13.29 -2.80 -39.29
C TRP A 55 12.56 -3.84 -38.41
N ARG A 56 12.35 -5.04 -38.94
CA ARG A 56 11.79 -6.21 -38.23
C ARG A 56 12.69 -6.66 -37.07
N TRP A 57 14.01 -6.70 -37.24
CA TRP A 57 14.96 -7.04 -36.17
C TRP A 57 14.99 -5.99 -35.05
N PHE A 58 14.90 -4.70 -35.39
CA PHE A 58 14.70 -3.64 -34.40
C PHE A 58 13.37 -3.81 -33.64
N SER A 59 12.31 -4.20 -34.36
CA SER A 59 11.00 -4.48 -33.76
C SER A 59 11.03 -5.70 -32.83
N TYR A 60 11.76 -6.76 -33.19
CA TYR A 60 11.96 -7.94 -32.33
C TYR A 60 12.83 -7.62 -31.12
N LEU A 61 13.91 -6.84 -31.25
CA LEU A 61 14.73 -6.42 -30.12
C LEU A 61 13.96 -5.50 -29.17
N LEU A 62 13.12 -4.59 -29.69
CA LEU A 62 12.24 -3.76 -28.87
C LEU A 62 11.16 -4.60 -28.17
N ALA A 63 10.58 -5.59 -28.85
CA ALA A 63 9.61 -6.50 -28.27
C ALA A 63 10.23 -7.40 -27.18
N VAL A 64 11.44 -7.93 -27.41
CA VAL A 64 12.17 -8.73 -26.41
C VAL A 64 12.61 -7.85 -25.23
N ALA A 65 13.07 -6.62 -25.46
CA ALA A 65 13.37 -5.68 -24.39
C ALA A 65 12.12 -5.27 -23.60
N ALA A 66 10.97 -5.07 -24.27
CA ALA A 66 9.69 -4.79 -23.62
C ALA A 66 9.20 -6.00 -22.81
N VAL A 67 9.31 -7.21 -23.33
CA VAL A 67 8.97 -8.45 -22.61
C VAL A 67 9.92 -8.68 -21.43
N ALA A 68 11.22 -8.39 -21.60
CA ALA A 68 12.20 -8.49 -20.53
C ALA A 68 11.94 -7.45 -19.43
N LEU A 69 11.63 -6.19 -19.78
CA LEU A 69 11.24 -5.14 -18.83
C LEU A 69 9.92 -5.47 -18.13
N LEU A 70 8.93 -6.01 -18.85
CA LEU A 70 7.66 -6.47 -18.28
C LEU A 70 7.86 -7.69 -17.36
N SER A 71 8.81 -8.58 -17.67
CA SER A 71 9.13 -9.76 -16.87
C SER A 71 9.94 -9.43 -15.62
N THR A 72 10.84 -8.43 -15.69
CA THR A 72 11.55 -7.93 -14.50
C THR A 72 10.64 -7.12 -13.60
N LEU A 73 9.72 -6.32 -14.15
CA LEU A 73 8.71 -5.61 -13.38
C LEU A 73 7.74 -6.59 -12.70
N THR A 74 7.16 -7.55 -13.44
CA THR A 74 6.26 -8.56 -12.83
C THR A 74 6.99 -9.45 -11.82
N GLY A 75 8.23 -9.85 -12.10
CA GLY A 75 9.05 -10.60 -11.12
C GLY A 75 9.40 -9.79 -9.86
N PHE A 76 9.66 -8.47 -10.01
CA PHE A 76 9.93 -7.58 -8.89
C PHE A 76 8.68 -7.35 -8.02
N PHE A 77 7.52 -7.13 -8.65
CA PHE A 77 6.25 -7.00 -7.93
C PHE A 77 5.85 -8.32 -7.24
N ALA A 78 6.05 -9.48 -7.88
CA ALA A 78 5.77 -10.79 -7.28
C ALA A 78 6.67 -11.10 -6.08
N ALA A 79 7.98 -10.85 -6.17
CA ALA A 79 8.89 -11.04 -5.05
C ALA A 79 8.59 -10.08 -3.89
N ARG A 80 8.28 -8.82 -4.22
CA ARG A 80 7.89 -7.79 -3.25
C ARG A 80 6.58 -8.15 -2.56
N PHE A 81 5.59 -8.60 -3.31
CA PHE A 81 4.28 -8.97 -2.78
C PHE A 81 4.36 -10.25 -1.95
N GLN A 82 5.11 -11.26 -2.39
CA GLN A 82 5.31 -12.49 -1.63
C GLN A 82 6.05 -12.22 -0.31
N GLY A 83 7.05 -11.32 -0.31
CA GLY A 83 7.71 -10.85 0.91
C GLY A 83 6.79 -10.01 1.81
N ALA A 84 6.04 -9.09 1.22
CA ALA A 84 5.06 -8.24 1.89
C ALA A 84 3.93 -9.04 2.52
N PHE A 85 3.37 -10.00 1.80
CA PHE A 85 2.35 -10.95 2.27
C PHE A 85 2.88 -11.80 3.42
N ARG A 86 4.11 -12.34 3.31
CA ARG A 86 4.76 -13.05 4.43
C ARG A 86 4.96 -12.18 5.66
N ASN A 87 5.25 -10.88 5.48
CA ASN A 87 5.37 -9.95 6.58
C ASN A 87 4.00 -9.55 7.14
N TRP A 88 3.00 -9.32 6.30
CA TRP A 88 1.61 -9.04 6.66
C TRP A 88 1.00 -10.16 7.50
N LEU A 89 1.36 -11.41 7.19
CA LEU A 89 0.99 -12.57 8.01
C LEU A 89 1.58 -12.55 9.42
N LYS A 90 2.77 -11.97 9.61
CA LYS A 90 3.42 -11.85 10.93
C LYS A 90 2.84 -10.72 11.78
N ILE A 91 2.06 -9.81 11.18
CA ILE A 91 1.59 -8.59 11.85
C ILE A 91 0.66 -8.92 13.02
N HIS A 92 -0.09 -10.03 13.01
CA HIS A 92 -0.92 -10.44 14.16
C HIS A 92 -1.08 -11.96 14.28
N PRO A 93 -0.35 -12.65 15.18
CA PRO A 93 -0.98 -13.71 15.94
C PRO A 93 -2.00 -13.07 16.89
N VAL A 94 -3.19 -13.66 17.02
CA VAL A 94 -4.06 -13.37 18.17
C VAL A 94 -3.29 -13.85 19.40
N VAL A 95 -2.47 -12.99 20.01
CA VAL A 95 -1.77 -13.26 21.26
C VAL A 95 -2.71 -12.82 22.35
N ALA A 96 -3.09 -13.76 23.22
CA ALA A 96 -3.78 -13.43 24.47
C ALA A 96 -2.98 -12.34 25.15
N ALA A 97 -3.65 -11.24 25.50
CA ALA A 97 -3.03 -10.11 26.15
C ALA A 97 -2.17 -10.66 27.29
N ASP A 98 -0.84 -10.65 27.13
CA ASP A 98 0.06 -11.05 28.19
C ASP A 98 -0.25 -10.13 29.36
N SER A 99 -0.82 -10.74 30.39
CA SER A 99 -1.18 -10.12 31.64
C SER A 99 -0.03 -9.24 32.14
N HIS A 100 -0.30 -7.94 32.29
CA HIS A 100 0.43 -6.99 33.12
C HIS A 100 1.94 -7.28 33.29
N GLN A 101 2.77 -6.85 32.33
CA GLN A 101 4.02 -6.24 32.76
C GLN A 101 3.73 -4.78 33.12
N ALA A 102 3.46 -4.57 34.41
CA ALA A 102 3.67 -3.27 35.01
C ALA A 102 5.08 -2.81 34.64
N ALA A 103 5.16 -1.73 33.86
CA ALA A 103 6.42 -1.05 33.62
C ALA A 103 7.07 -0.77 34.98
N PRO A 104 8.37 -1.07 35.18
CA PRO A 104 9.04 -0.63 36.39
C PRO A 104 8.98 0.89 36.39
N ALA A 105 8.34 1.44 37.43
CA ALA A 105 8.26 2.87 37.61
C ALA A 105 9.68 3.46 37.76
N LEU A 106 9.92 4.50 36.95
CA LEU A 106 10.85 5.60 37.16
C LEU A 106 12.36 5.28 37.04
N ALA A 107 12.85 5.39 35.81
CA ALA A 107 13.95 6.29 35.53
C ALA A 107 13.48 7.29 34.47
N SER A 108 13.37 8.57 34.84
CA SER A 108 13.03 9.65 33.93
C SER A 108 14.15 9.85 32.90
N THR A 109 14.14 9.07 31.83
CA THR A 109 14.85 9.41 30.60
C THR A 109 14.15 10.65 30.02
N PRO A 110 14.87 11.74 29.67
CA PRO A 110 14.24 12.89 29.05
C PRO A 110 13.53 12.43 27.77
N GLN A 111 12.20 12.51 27.74
CA GLN A 111 11.45 12.39 26.50
C GLN A 111 11.97 13.46 25.55
N LEU A 112 12.70 13.02 24.52
CA LEU A 112 13.22 13.90 23.49
C LEU A 112 12.03 14.32 22.62
N HIS A 113 11.29 15.33 23.07
CA HIS A 113 10.27 15.98 22.25
C HIS A 113 10.94 16.44 20.95
N ALA A 114 10.37 16.05 19.81
CA ALA A 114 10.80 16.61 18.52
C ALA A 114 10.72 18.13 18.65
N LYS A 115 11.83 18.82 18.43
CA LYS A 115 11.86 20.29 18.52
C LYS A 115 11.15 20.86 17.29
N ASP A 116 10.63 22.07 17.38
CA ASP A 116 10.07 22.79 16.22
C ASP A 116 11.08 22.86 15.06
N SER A 117 12.39 22.83 15.36
CA SER A 117 13.46 22.74 14.36
C SER A 117 13.43 21.46 13.53
N ASP A 118 13.00 20.33 14.09
CA ASP A 118 12.94 19.04 13.39
C ASP A 118 11.76 19.01 12.42
N VAL A 119 10.63 19.62 12.82
CA VAL A 119 9.46 19.81 11.94
C VAL A 119 9.76 20.75 10.80
N GLU A 120 10.42 21.88 11.07
CA GLU A 120 10.84 22.83 10.05
C GLU A 120 11.79 22.16 9.05
N ALA A 121 12.75 21.37 9.53
CA ALA A 121 13.65 20.61 8.66
C ALA A 121 12.89 19.63 7.74
N ILE A 122 11.86 18.96 8.27
CA ILE A 122 11.01 18.06 7.48
C ILE A 122 10.21 18.81 6.40
N ALA A 123 9.71 20.02 6.70
CA ALA A 123 8.95 20.81 5.73
C ALA A 123 9.73 21.14 4.44
N HIS A 124 11.07 21.17 4.50
CA HIS A 124 11.93 21.41 3.33
C HIS A 124 12.32 20.13 2.55
N LEU A 125 11.92 18.94 3.03
CA LEU A 125 12.21 17.67 2.35
C LEU A 125 11.29 17.44 1.13
N ALA A 126 11.69 16.52 0.25
CA ALA A 126 10.84 16.07 -0.85
C ALA A 126 9.59 15.33 -0.31
N PRO A 127 8.45 15.32 -1.04
CA PRO A 127 7.20 14.68 -0.60
C PRO A 127 7.35 13.26 -0.06
N GLN A 128 8.14 12.41 -0.73
CA GLN A 128 8.43 11.05 -0.28
C GLN A 128 9.04 11.03 1.12
N GLN A 129 10.08 11.84 1.32
CA GLN A 129 10.79 11.92 2.58
C GLN A 129 9.91 12.53 3.67
N GLN A 130 9.11 13.54 3.34
CA GLN A 130 8.15 14.12 4.28
C GLN A 130 7.18 13.05 4.80
N ALA A 131 6.55 12.28 3.91
CA ALA A 131 5.61 11.24 4.28
C ALA A 131 6.26 10.17 5.17
N GLU A 132 7.45 9.69 4.81
CA GLU A 132 8.17 8.69 5.59
C GLU A 132 8.62 9.21 6.96
N HIS A 133 9.21 10.40 7.04
CA HIS A 133 9.68 10.98 8.31
C HIS A 133 8.51 11.33 9.24
N LEU A 134 7.42 11.89 8.69
CA LEU A 134 6.25 12.20 9.49
C LEU A 134 5.55 10.93 9.97
N LEU A 135 5.40 9.89 9.13
CA LEU A 135 4.80 8.64 9.60
C LEU A 135 5.66 7.96 10.68
N GLU A 136 6.98 7.98 10.53
CA GLU A 136 7.91 7.50 11.56
C GLU A 136 7.79 8.29 12.87
N LEU A 137 7.65 9.62 12.79
CA LEU A 137 7.39 10.45 13.96
C LEU A 137 6.02 10.16 14.56
N ALA A 138 4.98 9.98 13.76
CA ALA A 138 3.62 9.72 14.24
C ALA A 138 3.53 8.42 15.05
N ILE A 139 4.32 7.39 14.68
CA ILE A 139 4.43 6.14 15.45
C ILE A 139 5.01 6.38 16.86
N LYS A 140 5.87 7.39 17.04
CA LYS A 140 6.57 7.68 18.31
C LYS A 140 5.91 8.81 19.12
N GLN A 141 5.44 9.85 18.44
CA GLN A 141 4.92 11.13 18.95
C GLN A 141 3.77 11.62 18.04
N PRO A 142 2.52 11.14 18.26
CA PRO A 142 1.44 11.30 17.30
C PRO A 142 1.00 12.75 17.02
N ASP A 143 0.77 13.56 18.06
CA ASP A 143 -0.07 14.77 17.91
C ASP A 143 0.47 15.81 16.92
N LEU A 144 1.78 16.11 16.97
CA LEU A 144 2.40 17.10 16.09
C LEU A 144 2.43 16.61 14.64
N SER A 145 2.87 15.36 14.42
CA SER A 145 3.08 14.79 13.09
C SER A 145 1.78 14.57 12.33
N LEU A 146 0.73 14.10 13.01
CA LEU A 146 -0.56 13.79 12.37
C LEU A 146 -1.18 15.02 11.69
N SER A 147 -1.06 16.19 12.32
CA SER A 147 -1.56 17.44 11.73
C SER A 147 -0.82 17.82 10.43
N LEU A 148 0.49 17.57 10.38
CA LEU A 148 1.33 17.85 9.22
C LEU A 148 1.10 16.83 8.10
N ILE A 149 0.92 15.56 8.44
CA ILE A 149 0.50 14.52 7.49
C ILE A 149 -0.78 14.98 6.81
N HIS A 150 -1.82 15.29 7.60
CA HIS A 150 -3.12 15.67 7.07
C HIS A 150 -3.05 16.86 6.09
N ARG A 151 -2.28 17.90 6.43
CA ARG A 151 -2.11 19.09 5.57
C ARG A 151 -1.40 18.80 4.26
N ASN A 152 -0.51 17.81 4.23
CA ASN A 152 0.31 17.49 3.06
C ASN A 152 -0.25 16.36 2.16
N LEU A 153 -1.23 15.57 2.62
CA LEU A 153 -1.77 14.43 1.86
C LEU A 153 -2.12 14.76 0.40
N THR A 154 -2.73 15.92 0.17
CA THR A 154 -3.10 16.34 -1.19
C THR A 154 -1.88 16.70 -2.05
N SER A 155 -0.86 17.34 -1.47
CA SER A 155 0.36 17.71 -2.20
C SER A 155 1.27 16.51 -2.46
N TRP A 156 1.17 15.47 -1.64
CA TRP A 156 1.89 14.21 -1.79
C TRP A 156 1.30 13.28 -2.85
N ARG A 157 -0.01 13.36 -3.12
CA ARG A 157 -0.67 12.46 -4.07
C ARG A 157 0.00 12.49 -5.45
N GLY A 158 0.35 11.32 -5.98
CA GLY A 158 1.06 11.18 -7.25
C GLY A 158 2.54 11.57 -7.21
N ARG A 159 3.08 11.92 -6.03
CA ARG A 159 4.49 12.21 -5.78
C ARG A 159 5.14 11.28 -4.75
N LEU A 160 4.38 10.30 -4.28
CA LEU A 160 4.90 9.23 -3.45
C LEU A 160 5.04 7.97 -4.31
N GLU A 161 6.04 7.17 -3.95
CA GLU A 161 6.27 5.83 -4.46
C GLU A 161 6.05 4.83 -3.32
N ASP A 162 5.53 3.64 -3.63
CA ASP A 162 5.44 2.51 -2.70
C ASP A 162 6.84 1.94 -2.40
N SER A 163 7.70 2.74 -1.78
CA SER A 163 9.06 2.38 -1.38
C SER A 163 9.05 1.30 -0.29
N ASP A 164 10.14 0.53 -0.18
CA ASP A 164 10.31 -0.46 0.90
C ASP A 164 10.18 0.17 2.29
N ARG A 165 10.69 1.40 2.45
CA ARG A 165 10.65 2.12 3.72
C ARG A 165 9.23 2.57 4.03
N LEU A 166 8.56 3.22 3.07
CA LEU A 166 7.18 3.67 3.23
C LEU A 166 6.26 2.50 3.57
N PHE A 167 6.38 1.40 2.81
CA PHE A 167 5.60 0.20 3.07
C PHE A 167 5.81 -0.33 4.50
N ARG A 168 7.06 -0.47 4.96
CA ARG A 168 7.32 -0.91 6.35
C ARG A 168 6.74 0.04 7.40
N LEU A 169 6.83 1.35 7.18
CA LEU A 169 6.27 2.35 8.09
C LEU A 169 4.74 2.28 8.13
N VAL A 170 4.08 2.11 6.99
CA VAL A 170 2.62 1.89 6.91
C VAL A 170 2.24 0.64 7.71
N LEU A 171 2.94 -0.48 7.51
CA LEU A 171 2.68 -1.71 8.27
C LEU A 171 2.84 -1.50 9.78
N GLN A 172 3.90 -0.80 10.21
CA GLN A 172 4.13 -0.52 11.62
C GLN A 172 3.07 0.42 12.20
N ALA A 173 2.69 1.46 11.45
CA ALA A 173 1.70 2.43 11.89
C ALA A 173 0.28 1.85 11.96
N LEU A 174 -0.06 0.88 11.09
CA LEU A 174 -1.31 0.11 11.18
C LEU A 174 -1.42 -0.71 12.47
N ASN A 175 -0.31 -0.98 13.17
CA ASN A 175 -0.27 -1.66 14.47
C ASN A 175 -0.24 -0.71 15.67
N SER A 176 -0.39 0.59 15.44
CA SER A 176 -0.43 1.54 16.56
C SER A 176 -1.71 1.36 17.37
N GLU A 177 -1.58 1.39 18.69
CA GLU A 177 -2.71 1.49 19.61
C GLU A 177 -3.53 2.77 19.35
N ASP A 178 -2.88 3.84 18.87
CA ASP A 178 -3.56 5.09 18.52
C ASP A 178 -4.29 4.95 17.16
N PRO A 179 -5.64 4.97 17.14
CA PRO A 179 -6.40 4.86 15.89
C PRO A 179 -6.08 5.98 14.89
N ARG A 180 -5.65 7.16 15.36
CA ARG A 180 -5.30 8.28 14.49
C ARG A 180 -4.04 7.99 13.68
N VAL A 181 -3.09 7.26 14.26
CA VAL A 181 -1.87 6.80 13.56
C VAL A 181 -2.21 5.75 12.51
N ARG A 182 -3.12 4.81 12.82
CA ARG A 182 -3.63 3.84 11.83
C ARG A 182 -4.32 4.54 10.66
N VAL A 183 -5.13 5.56 10.94
CA VAL A 183 -5.78 6.39 9.92
C VAL A 183 -4.74 7.09 9.04
N ALA A 184 -3.71 7.70 9.62
CA ALA A 184 -2.64 8.35 8.86
C ALA A 184 -1.89 7.37 7.94
N ALA A 185 -1.62 6.15 8.40
CA ALA A 185 -1.01 5.10 7.59
C ALA A 185 -1.86 4.78 6.34
N VAL A 186 -3.18 4.65 6.53
CA VAL A 186 -4.13 4.40 5.43
C VAL A 186 -4.15 5.57 4.45
N GLU A 187 -4.24 6.81 4.94
CA GLU A 187 -4.26 8.00 4.08
C GLU A 187 -2.99 8.13 3.23
N ILE A 188 -1.84 7.79 3.80
CA ILE A 188 -0.55 7.79 3.11
C ILE A 188 -0.50 6.68 2.04
N ASP A 189 -0.95 5.45 2.33
CA ASP A 189 -1.02 4.37 1.33
C ASP A 189 -1.93 4.77 0.16
N LEU A 190 -3.11 5.36 0.44
CA LEU A 190 -4.02 5.85 -0.60
C LEU A 190 -3.36 6.95 -1.45
N ALA A 191 -2.61 7.87 -0.84
CA ALA A 191 -1.89 8.92 -1.56
C ALA A 191 -0.77 8.35 -2.45
N ALA A 192 -0.01 7.37 -1.96
CA ALA A 192 1.04 6.68 -2.70
C ALA A 192 0.52 5.86 -3.88
N ASN A 193 -0.71 5.35 -3.76
CA ASN A 193 -1.36 4.58 -4.81
C ASN A 193 -2.25 5.42 -5.73
N ASN A 194 -2.14 6.75 -5.60
CA ASN A 194 -2.90 7.73 -6.35
C ASN A 194 -4.42 7.44 -6.33
N LEU A 195 -4.93 7.15 -5.14
CA LEU A 195 -6.34 6.91 -4.88
C LEU A 195 -6.93 8.15 -4.21
N ALA A 196 -7.81 8.84 -4.93
CA ALA A 196 -8.59 9.93 -4.38
C ALA A 196 -9.82 9.38 -3.66
N LYS A 197 -10.35 10.11 -2.66
CA LYS A 197 -11.59 9.73 -1.98
C LYS A 197 -12.80 9.99 -2.89
N SER A 198 -12.99 9.13 -3.88
CA SER A 198 -13.92 9.34 -4.99
C SER A 198 -14.43 8.02 -5.58
N PRO A 199 -15.64 7.98 -6.15
CA PRO A 199 -16.17 6.80 -6.82
C PRO A 199 -15.24 6.28 -7.94
N GLY A 200 -14.58 7.18 -8.68
CA GLY A 200 -13.62 6.77 -9.73
C GLY A 200 -12.42 5.96 -9.20
N SER A 201 -12.03 6.13 -7.93
CA SER A 201 -11.01 5.29 -7.30
C SER A 201 -11.57 3.91 -6.92
N VAL A 202 -12.84 3.83 -6.51
CA VAL A 202 -13.53 2.54 -6.31
C VAL A 202 -13.60 1.76 -7.62
N GLU A 203 -14.02 2.40 -8.72
CA GLU A 203 -14.05 1.76 -10.04
C GLU A 203 -12.67 1.29 -10.50
N LYS A 204 -11.61 2.07 -10.24
CA LYS A 204 -10.23 1.68 -10.53
C LYS A 204 -9.87 0.40 -9.77
N LEU A 205 -10.16 0.34 -8.46
CA LEU A 205 -9.89 -0.84 -7.64
C LEU A 205 -10.71 -2.04 -8.10
N GLN A 206 -11.98 -1.87 -8.44
CA GLN A 206 -12.83 -2.95 -8.98
C GLN A 206 -12.25 -3.55 -10.26
N ARG A 207 -11.75 -2.71 -11.18
CA ARG A 207 -11.05 -3.20 -12.39
C ARG A 207 -9.77 -3.96 -12.04
N GLN A 208 -8.99 -3.50 -11.05
CA GLN A 208 -7.80 -4.22 -10.59
C GLN A 208 -8.14 -5.55 -9.93
N ILE A 209 -9.24 -5.63 -9.17
CA ILE A 209 -9.71 -6.87 -8.56
C ILE A 209 -10.07 -7.91 -9.64
N GLN A 210 -10.69 -7.45 -10.73
CA GLN A 210 -11.11 -8.30 -11.85
C GLN A 210 -9.99 -8.66 -12.84
N SER A 211 -8.87 -7.93 -12.85
CA SER A 211 -7.80 -8.08 -13.84
C SER A 211 -7.07 -9.43 -13.78
N GLY A 212 -7.13 -10.12 -12.64
CA GLY A 212 -6.40 -11.37 -12.43
C GLY A 212 -4.89 -11.19 -12.20
N THR A 213 -4.39 -9.96 -12.05
CA THR A 213 -2.99 -9.70 -11.63
C THR A 213 -2.86 -9.80 -10.11
N GLU A 214 -1.64 -9.73 -9.58
CA GLU A 214 -1.38 -9.71 -8.13
C GLU A 214 -1.91 -8.43 -7.45
N GLU A 215 -2.07 -7.34 -8.21
CA GLU A 215 -2.61 -6.07 -7.71
C GLU A 215 -4.02 -6.23 -7.10
N ARG A 216 -4.78 -7.24 -7.54
CA ARG A 216 -6.13 -7.55 -7.04
C ARG A 216 -6.18 -7.70 -5.53
N PHE A 217 -5.09 -8.18 -4.93
CA PHE A 217 -5.01 -8.47 -3.51
C PHE A 217 -4.96 -7.18 -2.68
N MET A 218 -4.05 -6.26 -3.01
CA MET A 218 -4.04 -4.93 -2.39
C MET A 218 -5.30 -4.14 -2.74
N ALA A 219 -5.86 -4.34 -3.92
CA ALA A 219 -7.07 -3.64 -4.32
C ALA A 219 -8.26 -3.97 -3.40
N LEU A 220 -8.39 -5.21 -2.91
CA LEU A 220 -9.39 -5.56 -1.88
C LEU A 220 -9.15 -4.79 -0.58
N TRP A 221 -7.92 -4.79 -0.07
CA TRP A 221 -7.57 -4.05 1.14
C TRP A 221 -7.88 -2.54 1.01
N ARG A 222 -7.45 -1.94 -0.10
CA ARG A 222 -7.64 -0.51 -0.41
C ARG A 222 -9.11 -0.15 -0.65
N LEU A 223 -9.92 -1.10 -1.13
CA LEU A 223 -11.35 -0.91 -1.29
C LEU A 223 -12.03 -0.77 0.08
N GLY A 224 -11.64 -1.62 1.04
CA GLY A 224 -12.08 -1.49 2.43
C GLY A 224 -11.66 -0.15 3.04
N ALA A 225 -10.40 0.23 2.85
CA ALA A 225 -9.89 1.52 3.31
C ALA A 225 -10.68 2.72 2.74
N LEU A 226 -10.95 2.75 1.43
CA LEU A 226 -11.77 3.79 0.80
C LEU A 226 -13.20 3.81 1.33
N GLY A 227 -13.82 2.63 1.48
CA GLY A 227 -15.16 2.51 2.04
C GLY A 227 -15.24 3.07 3.46
N ASN A 228 -14.25 2.78 4.30
CA ASN A 228 -14.18 3.35 5.65
C ASN A 228 -13.99 4.88 5.64
N ARG A 229 -13.37 5.43 4.59
CA ARG A 229 -13.29 6.88 4.36
C ARG A 229 -14.56 7.48 3.75
N GLY A 230 -15.66 6.72 3.69
CA GLY A 230 -16.98 7.18 3.26
C GLY A 230 -17.20 7.12 1.75
N VAL A 231 -16.30 6.47 1.00
CA VAL A 231 -16.40 6.38 -0.46
C VAL A 231 -17.08 5.07 -0.83
N GLU A 232 -18.35 5.15 -1.23
CA GLU A 232 -19.16 3.99 -1.64
C GLU A 232 -19.11 2.80 -0.64
N PRO A 233 -19.30 3.03 0.68
CA PRO A 233 -19.07 2.00 1.70
C PRO A 233 -19.92 0.74 1.52
N THR A 234 -21.14 0.89 0.98
CA THR A 234 -22.05 -0.24 0.72
C THR A 234 -21.53 -1.11 -0.44
N GLU A 235 -21.05 -0.48 -1.51
CA GLU A 235 -20.50 -1.20 -2.67
C GLU A 235 -19.17 -1.88 -2.31
N ALA A 236 -18.32 -1.19 -1.53
CA ALA A 236 -17.12 -1.77 -0.96
C ALA A 236 -17.46 -3.02 -0.14
N PHE A 237 -18.45 -2.94 0.75
CA PHE A 237 -18.92 -4.09 1.54
C PHE A 237 -19.36 -5.26 0.64
N HIS A 238 -20.22 -5.03 -0.34
CA HIS A 238 -20.73 -6.09 -1.20
C HIS A 238 -19.61 -6.79 -1.98
N THR A 239 -18.66 -6.02 -2.52
CA THR A 239 -17.51 -6.58 -3.22
C THR A 239 -16.64 -7.39 -2.26
N LEU A 240 -16.33 -6.84 -1.09
CA LEU A 240 -15.50 -7.53 -0.10
C LEU A 240 -16.15 -8.81 0.40
N LYS A 241 -17.44 -8.80 0.73
CA LYS A 241 -18.21 -9.98 1.10
C LYS A 241 -18.17 -11.05 0.01
N LEU A 242 -18.37 -10.68 -1.26
CA LEU A 242 -18.27 -11.60 -2.38
C LEU A 242 -16.91 -12.31 -2.42
N TYR A 243 -15.80 -11.55 -2.30
CA TYR A 243 -14.45 -12.12 -2.35
C TYR A 243 -14.03 -12.83 -1.06
N ALA A 244 -14.65 -12.50 0.08
CA ALA A 244 -14.44 -13.18 1.35
C ALA A 244 -14.92 -14.63 1.32
N HIS A 245 -15.81 -15.00 0.38
CA HIS A 245 -16.26 -16.40 0.15
C HIS A 245 -15.67 -17.02 -1.12
N HIS A 246 -14.65 -16.41 -1.71
CA HIS A 246 -14.06 -16.88 -2.96
C HIS A 246 -13.35 -18.25 -2.82
N ARG A 247 -13.36 -19.07 -3.89
CA ARG A 247 -12.72 -20.39 -3.87
C ARG A 247 -11.23 -20.35 -3.51
N ASN A 248 -10.51 -19.34 -4.03
CA ASN A 248 -9.10 -19.08 -3.73
C ASN A 248 -8.94 -18.48 -2.33
N GLN A 249 -8.18 -19.15 -1.47
CA GLN A 249 -7.90 -18.74 -0.08
C GLN A 249 -7.17 -17.39 0.03
N GLU A 250 -6.29 -17.05 -0.90
CA GLU A 250 -5.60 -15.77 -0.88
C GLU A 250 -6.54 -14.60 -1.19
N MET A 251 -7.54 -14.83 -2.06
CA MET A 251 -8.60 -13.83 -2.29
C MET A 251 -9.46 -13.64 -1.03
N ARG A 252 -9.84 -14.74 -0.35
CA ARG A 252 -10.56 -14.64 0.92
C ARG A 252 -9.75 -13.89 1.96
N PHE A 253 -8.45 -14.20 2.07
CA PHE A 253 -7.54 -13.53 2.98
C PHE A 253 -7.59 -12.01 2.80
N TRP A 254 -7.35 -11.53 1.59
CA TRP A 254 -7.31 -10.08 1.34
C TRP A 254 -8.68 -9.41 1.41
N ALA A 255 -9.75 -10.14 1.15
CA ALA A 255 -11.10 -9.65 1.36
C ALA A 255 -11.44 -9.53 2.86
N VAL A 256 -11.03 -10.48 3.71
CA VAL A 256 -11.15 -10.39 5.18
C VAL A 256 -10.39 -9.18 5.71
N GLU A 257 -9.17 -8.95 5.21
CA GLU A 257 -8.41 -7.75 5.57
C GLU A 257 -9.11 -6.46 5.11
N GLY A 258 -9.70 -6.46 3.92
CA GLY A 258 -10.52 -5.37 3.43
C GLY A 258 -11.77 -5.14 4.29
N LEU A 259 -12.44 -6.19 4.77
CA LEU A 259 -13.58 -6.06 5.70
C LEU A 259 -13.14 -5.42 7.02
N ALA A 260 -12.00 -5.85 7.59
CA ALA A 260 -11.43 -5.24 8.78
C ALA A 260 -11.07 -3.76 8.57
N MET A 261 -10.56 -3.39 7.39
CA MET A 261 -10.34 -1.99 7.03
C MET A 261 -11.64 -1.21 6.84
N LEU A 262 -12.66 -1.81 6.25
CA LEU A 262 -13.97 -1.20 6.04
C LEU A 262 -14.60 -0.80 7.38
N GLY A 263 -14.47 -1.64 8.40
CA GLY A 263 -14.68 -1.27 9.79
C GLY A 263 -16.08 -0.69 10.08
N ASN A 264 -17.13 -1.30 9.52
CA ASN A 264 -18.53 -0.96 9.81
C ASN A 264 -19.26 -2.19 10.36
N ASP A 265 -20.48 -2.00 10.87
CA ASP A 265 -21.24 -3.06 11.54
C ASP A 265 -21.47 -4.29 10.65
N LYS A 266 -21.75 -4.07 9.35
CA LYS A 266 -21.90 -5.15 8.38
C LYS A 266 -20.61 -5.97 8.21
N ALA A 267 -19.45 -5.30 8.26
CA ALA A 267 -18.17 -5.98 8.21
C ALA A 267 -17.91 -6.80 9.48
N ILE A 268 -18.37 -6.35 10.65
CA ILE A 268 -18.27 -7.10 11.90
C ILE A 268 -19.07 -8.40 11.80
N ASP A 269 -20.32 -8.32 11.35
CA ASP A 269 -21.18 -9.50 11.15
C ASP A 269 -20.52 -10.53 10.21
N GLU A 270 -19.94 -10.04 9.10
CA GLU A 270 -19.25 -10.89 8.14
C GLU A 270 -17.96 -11.50 8.71
N LEU A 271 -17.20 -10.75 9.49
CA LEU A 271 -16.00 -11.26 10.16
C LEU A 271 -16.36 -12.31 11.23
N LEU A 272 -17.49 -12.16 11.94
CA LEU A 272 -17.99 -13.17 12.88
C LEU A 272 -18.38 -14.47 12.16
N ASP A 273 -19.05 -14.37 11.02
CA ASP A 273 -19.38 -15.54 10.18
C ASP A 273 -18.11 -16.25 9.69
N LEU A 274 -17.15 -15.51 9.16
CA LEU A 274 -15.87 -16.05 8.67
C LEU A 274 -15.03 -16.66 9.80
N LEU A 275 -15.08 -16.10 11.00
CA LEU A 275 -14.43 -16.66 12.20
C LEU A 275 -15.00 -18.04 12.54
N ALA A 276 -16.32 -18.21 12.49
CA ALA A 276 -16.96 -19.48 12.83
C ALA A 276 -16.85 -20.51 11.70
N HIS A 277 -17.00 -20.09 10.45
CA HIS A 277 -17.39 -21.01 9.37
C HIS A 277 -16.37 -21.14 8.21
N ASP A 278 -15.30 -20.33 8.14
CA ASP A 278 -14.33 -20.52 7.04
C ASP A 278 -13.59 -21.85 7.19
N ARG A 279 -13.55 -22.61 6.09
CA ARG A 279 -12.85 -23.91 6.00
C ARG A 279 -11.36 -23.84 6.32
N ALA A 280 -10.70 -22.70 6.12
CA ALA A 280 -9.28 -22.52 6.36
C ALA A 280 -9.06 -21.84 7.72
N ALA A 281 -8.37 -22.53 8.64
CA ALA A 281 -8.01 -21.98 9.95
C ALA A 281 -7.30 -20.63 9.86
N GLN A 282 -6.49 -20.41 8.82
CA GLN A 282 -5.84 -19.13 8.57
C GLN A 282 -6.85 -17.99 8.35
N ILE A 283 -7.97 -18.23 7.66
CA ILE A 283 -8.99 -17.20 7.43
C ILE A 283 -9.75 -16.91 8.72
N ARG A 284 -10.12 -17.95 9.49
CA ARG A 284 -10.74 -17.78 10.82
C ARG A 284 -9.86 -16.95 11.74
N GLN A 285 -8.55 -17.24 11.76
CA GLN A 285 -7.54 -16.46 12.49
C GLN A 285 -7.51 -14.99 12.06
N ARG A 286 -7.57 -14.70 10.76
CA ARG A 286 -7.59 -13.32 10.25
C ARG A 286 -8.90 -12.61 10.58
N ALA A 287 -10.03 -13.31 10.56
CA ALA A 287 -11.30 -12.75 10.96
C ALA A 287 -11.30 -12.35 12.44
N ALA A 288 -10.79 -13.22 13.34
CA ALA A 288 -10.57 -12.89 14.74
C ALA A 288 -9.65 -11.66 14.92
N ASN A 289 -8.52 -11.60 14.20
CA ASN A 289 -7.63 -10.44 14.22
C ASN A 289 -8.35 -9.15 13.79
N GLY A 290 -9.15 -9.23 12.72
CA GLY A 290 -9.96 -8.14 12.21
C GLY A 290 -10.91 -7.59 13.28
N LEU A 291 -11.58 -8.48 14.01
CA LEU A 291 -12.49 -8.14 15.10
C LEU A 291 -11.79 -7.51 16.30
N SER A 292 -10.55 -7.91 16.62
CA SER A 292 -9.92 -7.53 17.90
C SER A 292 -8.85 -6.44 17.84
N GLN A 293 -7.96 -6.46 16.84
CA GLN A 293 -6.75 -5.62 16.87
C GLN A 293 -6.44 -4.95 15.54
N SER A 294 -6.69 -5.63 14.41
CA SER A 294 -6.39 -5.08 13.09
C SER A 294 -7.56 -4.24 12.56
N GLY A 295 -7.32 -3.52 11.46
CA GLY A 295 -8.37 -2.73 10.83
C GLY A 295 -8.57 -1.34 11.41
N LEU A 296 -9.70 -0.76 11.04
CA LEU A 296 -10.10 0.60 11.43
C LEU A 296 -11.33 0.60 12.34
N LEU A 297 -11.69 -0.55 12.92
CA LEU A 297 -12.72 -0.64 13.96
C LEU A 297 -12.31 0.19 15.18
N THR A 298 -13.26 0.98 15.67
CA THR A 298 -13.16 1.67 16.98
C THR A 298 -13.39 0.69 18.13
N GLY A 299 -12.98 1.06 19.35
CA GLY A 299 -13.25 0.23 20.54
C GLY A 299 -14.74 -0.06 20.72
N GLU A 300 -15.60 0.96 20.56
CA GLU A 300 -17.05 0.83 20.62
C GLU A 300 -17.59 -0.16 19.58
N GLN A 301 -17.12 -0.06 18.34
CA GLN A 301 -17.51 -1.01 17.30
C GLN A 301 -17.04 -2.43 17.62
N ARG A 302 -15.82 -2.63 18.13
CA ARG A 302 -15.35 -3.98 18.51
C ARG A 302 -16.23 -4.61 19.59
N LEU A 303 -16.72 -3.82 20.54
CA LEU A 303 -17.60 -4.30 21.60
C LEU A 303 -18.95 -4.86 21.07
N THR A 304 -19.41 -4.45 19.88
CA THR A 304 -20.64 -5.00 19.29
C THR A 304 -20.50 -6.47 18.87
N ALA A 305 -19.26 -6.97 18.72
CA ALA A 305 -18.99 -8.37 18.42
C ALA A 305 -19.13 -9.28 19.65
N VAL A 306 -19.03 -8.74 20.87
CA VAL A 306 -18.96 -9.52 22.12
C VAL A 306 -20.18 -10.43 22.31
N PRO A 307 -21.45 -9.98 22.12
CA PRO A 307 -22.60 -10.87 22.29
C PRO A 307 -22.54 -12.12 21.41
N GLN A 308 -22.11 -11.99 20.16
CA GLN A 308 -22.01 -13.14 19.26
C GLN A 308 -20.79 -14.02 19.57
N LEU A 309 -19.67 -13.43 19.99
CA LEU A 309 -18.53 -14.21 20.48
C LEU A 309 -18.89 -15.03 21.74
N LEU A 310 -19.73 -14.48 22.63
CA LEU A 310 -20.25 -15.24 23.78
C LEU A 310 -21.14 -16.41 23.33
N ASN A 311 -21.99 -16.22 22.32
CA ASN A 311 -22.80 -17.30 21.75
C ASN A 311 -21.94 -18.43 21.18
N PHE A 312 -20.81 -18.09 20.54
CA PHE A 312 -19.85 -19.08 20.03
C PHE A 312 -19.18 -19.93 21.12
N LEU A 313 -19.18 -19.50 22.39
CA LEU A 313 -18.64 -20.31 23.48
C LEU A 313 -19.47 -21.55 23.78
N ASP A 314 -20.76 -21.53 23.43
CA ASP A 314 -21.71 -22.63 23.61
C ASP A 314 -21.94 -23.41 22.29
N ASP A 315 -21.20 -23.09 21.22
CA ASP A 315 -21.31 -23.76 19.92
C ASP A 315 -20.38 -24.98 19.82
N ASP A 316 -20.94 -26.15 20.08
CA ASP A 316 -20.26 -27.45 20.02
C ASP A 316 -19.78 -27.83 18.61
N SER A 317 -20.20 -27.11 17.55
CA SER A 317 -19.73 -27.34 16.19
C SER A 317 -18.36 -26.72 15.91
N LEU A 318 -17.93 -25.76 16.72
CA LEU A 318 -16.64 -25.09 16.55
C LEU A 318 -15.48 -25.99 17.01
N ASP A 319 -14.46 -26.11 16.17
CA ASP A 319 -13.25 -26.83 16.54
C ASP A 319 -12.47 -26.10 17.65
N ALA A 320 -11.62 -26.85 18.38
CA ALA A 320 -10.88 -26.33 19.53
C ALA A 320 -9.98 -25.13 19.19
N THR A 321 -9.45 -25.07 17.95
CA THR A 321 -8.66 -23.94 17.47
C THR A 321 -9.52 -22.69 17.34
N THR A 322 -10.73 -22.84 16.79
CA THR A 322 -11.68 -21.74 16.60
C THR A 322 -12.24 -21.26 17.93
N GLN A 323 -12.59 -22.17 18.84
CA GLN A 323 -12.97 -21.79 20.21
C GLN A 323 -11.86 -21.00 20.91
N ASN A 324 -10.58 -21.39 20.73
CA ASN A 324 -9.46 -20.63 21.29
C ASN A 324 -9.38 -19.22 20.70
N LEU A 325 -9.63 -19.06 19.40
CA LEU A 325 -9.70 -17.73 18.77
C LEU A 325 -10.83 -16.87 19.32
N VAL A 326 -11.99 -17.46 19.62
CA VAL A 326 -13.12 -16.74 20.22
C VAL A 326 -12.74 -16.21 21.60
N TYR A 327 -12.16 -17.05 22.47
CA TYR A 327 -11.69 -16.60 23.79
C TYR A 327 -10.66 -15.48 23.69
N THR A 328 -9.68 -15.62 22.80
CA THR A 328 -8.64 -14.59 22.70
C THR A 328 -9.14 -13.31 22.01
N ALA A 329 -10.13 -13.41 21.11
CA ALA A 329 -10.81 -12.23 20.59
C ALA A 329 -11.59 -11.50 21.69
N LEU A 330 -12.29 -12.22 22.58
CA LEU A 330 -12.93 -11.63 23.76
C LEU A 330 -11.91 -10.90 24.64
N GLU A 331 -10.78 -11.52 24.96
CA GLU A 331 -9.71 -10.88 25.74
C GLU A 331 -9.18 -9.62 25.07
N ALA A 332 -8.88 -9.68 23.79
CA ALA A 332 -8.31 -8.55 23.07
C ALA A 332 -9.31 -7.39 22.86
N ILE A 333 -10.60 -7.68 22.69
CA ILE A 333 -11.65 -6.66 22.53
C ILE A 333 -11.97 -5.99 23.86
N THR A 334 -12.06 -6.76 24.94
CA THR A 334 -12.57 -6.28 26.24
C THR A 334 -11.47 -5.86 27.21
N GLY A 335 -10.24 -6.34 27.00
CA GLY A 335 -9.14 -6.22 27.96
C GLY A 335 -9.31 -7.08 29.22
N ALA A 336 -10.41 -7.80 29.38
CA ALA A 336 -10.63 -8.72 30.49
C ALA A 336 -9.95 -10.06 30.21
N SER A 337 -9.68 -10.86 31.24
CA SER A 337 -9.17 -12.22 31.08
C SER A 337 -9.82 -13.17 32.08
N PHE A 338 -10.49 -14.18 31.54
CA PHE A 338 -11.15 -15.26 32.30
C PHE A 338 -10.74 -16.64 31.80
N GLY A 339 -9.74 -16.71 30.91
CA GLY A 339 -9.36 -17.93 30.20
C GLY A 339 -10.56 -18.58 29.51
N LYS A 340 -10.65 -19.91 29.59
CA LYS A 340 -11.71 -20.72 28.96
C LYS A 340 -12.97 -20.88 29.80
N ASN A 341 -13.27 -19.93 30.69
CA ASN A 341 -14.46 -19.97 31.54
C ASN A 341 -15.61 -19.16 30.91
N ALA A 342 -16.45 -19.82 30.11
CA ALA A 342 -17.59 -19.18 29.45
C ALA A 342 -18.59 -18.53 30.42
N GLY A 343 -18.80 -19.13 31.60
CA GLY A 343 -19.67 -18.56 32.64
C GLY A 343 -19.16 -17.21 33.14
N ALA A 344 -17.87 -17.13 33.48
CA ALA A 344 -17.24 -15.89 33.95
C ALA A 344 -17.28 -14.78 32.88
N TRP A 345 -17.09 -15.12 31.60
CA TRP A 345 -17.23 -14.18 30.48
C TRP A 345 -18.63 -13.58 30.39
N ARG A 346 -19.68 -14.42 30.46
CA ARG A 346 -21.07 -13.98 30.40
C ARG A 346 -21.45 -13.13 31.62
N ASP A 347 -21.05 -13.56 32.81
CA ASP A 347 -21.31 -12.85 34.06
C ASP A 347 -20.66 -11.45 34.04
N TRP A 348 -19.40 -11.36 33.57
CA TRP A 348 -18.70 -10.08 33.46
C TRP A 348 -19.38 -9.13 32.47
N TRP A 349 -19.77 -9.62 31.28
CA TRP A 349 -20.40 -8.81 30.24
C TRP A 349 -21.75 -8.22 30.70
N ALA A 350 -22.58 -9.03 31.37
CA ALA A 350 -23.86 -8.57 31.91
C ALA A 350 -23.74 -7.37 32.89
N HIS A 351 -22.64 -7.30 33.64
CA HIS A 351 -22.37 -6.21 34.59
C HIS A 351 -21.56 -5.04 34.00
N HIS A 352 -20.99 -5.18 32.80
CA HIS A 352 -20.25 -4.11 32.12
C HIS A 352 -21.10 -3.35 31.10
N ASP A 353 -21.90 -4.05 30.28
CA ASP A 353 -22.82 -3.44 29.31
C ASP A 353 -23.82 -2.48 29.99
N SER A 354 -24.26 -2.84 31.21
CA SER A 354 -25.11 -1.98 32.02
C SER A 354 -24.42 -0.68 32.45
N ARG A 355 -23.12 -0.68 32.78
CA ARG A 355 -22.42 0.52 33.28
C ARG A 355 -22.02 1.49 32.18
N GLU A 356 -21.62 0.99 31.01
CA GLU A 356 -21.35 1.86 29.86
C GLU A 356 -22.63 2.54 29.36
N LYS A 357 -23.76 1.80 29.28
CA LYS A 357 -25.08 2.39 28.95
C LYS A 357 -25.46 3.54 29.89
N HIS A 358 -25.23 3.42 31.21
CA HIS A 358 -25.53 4.50 32.16
C HIS A 358 -24.58 5.70 32.04
N SER A 359 -23.31 5.47 31.67
CA SER A 359 -22.30 6.53 31.53
C SER A 359 -22.54 7.37 30.27
N SER A 360 -22.97 6.75 29.17
CA SER A 360 -23.34 7.43 27.92
C SER A 360 -24.55 8.36 28.09
N HIS A 361 -25.51 8.00 28.95
CA HIS A 361 -26.65 8.88 29.27
C HIS A 361 -26.27 10.10 30.11
N HIS A 362 -25.22 10.02 30.94
CA HIS A 362 -24.75 11.16 31.73
C HIS A 362 -23.98 12.19 30.89
N HIS A 363 -23.29 11.79 29.82
CA HIS A 363 -22.58 12.72 28.95
C HIS A 363 -23.49 13.49 27.97
N LEU A 364 -24.66 12.96 27.61
CA LEU A 364 -25.64 13.72 26.80
C LEU A 364 -26.35 14.83 27.60
N GLY A 365 -26.35 14.77 28.94
CA GLY A 365 -26.98 15.76 29.81
C GLY A 365 -26.11 16.97 30.17
N LEU A 366 -24.82 16.95 29.84
CA LEU A 366 -23.85 18.01 30.20
C LEU A 366 -23.34 18.82 29.00
N ALA A 367 -23.84 18.57 27.79
CA ALA A 367 -23.48 19.30 26.57
C ALA A 367 -24.50 20.38 26.15
N LEU A 368 -25.43 20.75 27.04
CA LEU A 368 -26.34 21.90 26.88
C LEU A 368 -26.24 22.80 28.12
N ALA A 369 -25.13 23.54 28.23
CA ALA A 369 -25.01 24.74 29.06
C ALA A 369 -23.93 25.66 28.50
#